data_AF-A0A5C5R9G7-F1
#
_entry.id   AF-A0A5C5R9G7-F1
#
_cell.length_a   1.000
_cell.length_b   1.000
_cell.length_c   1.000
_cell.angle_alpha   90.00
_cell.angle_beta   90.00
_cell.angle_gamma   90.00
#
_symmetry.space_group_name_H-M   'P 1'
#
loop_
_entity.id
_entity.type
_entity.pdbx_description
1 polymer ?
#
loop_
_entity_poly.entity_id
_entity_poly.type
_entity_poly.pdbx_seq_one_letter_code
_entity_poly.pdbx_strand_id
1 'polypeptide(L)'
;GHYDFDHIRYHAGPGQKVTNLYPLEYAKTFYEGMEAEGQENIVNLLRCAWAGSQRYGALLWSGDVHSTFETLRRQVSAGLNAGLSGIPWWTTDIGGFTGGNGEDPSFRELLVRWFQFGVYCPVTRLHGFRNPIDFDITDAWRKFGEPFGSGADNELWSYGEDVYRIL
;
A
#
# COMPACT_ATOMS: atom_id res chain seq x y z
N GLY A 1 0.72 -2.47 -21.30
CA GLY A 1 1.94 -3.20 -21.72
C GLY A 1 1.73 -4.66 -21.43
N HIS A 2 2.15 -5.56 -22.33
CA HIS A 2 2.22 -6.98 -22.02
C HIS A 2 3.47 -7.21 -21.17
N TYR A 3 3.31 -7.78 -19.97
CA TYR A 3 4.45 -8.23 -19.18
C TYR A 3 5.04 -9.47 -19.85
N ASP A 4 6.29 -9.37 -20.27
CA ASP A 4 7.03 -10.47 -20.87
C ASP A 4 7.82 -11.20 -19.78
N PHE A 5 7.19 -12.24 -19.21
CA PHE A 5 7.78 -13.02 -18.13
C PHE A 5 8.87 -14.00 -18.62
N ASP A 6 8.99 -14.20 -19.93
CA ASP A 6 9.91 -15.17 -20.54
C ASP A 6 11.36 -14.68 -20.43
N HIS A 7 11.53 -13.35 -20.33
CA HIS A 7 12.82 -12.69 -20.19
C HIS A 7 13.25 -12.43 -18.74
N ILE A 8 12.40 -12.74 -17.75
CA ILE A 8 12.75 -12.59 -16.34
C ILE A 8 13.44 -13.87 -15.86
N ARG A 9 14.61 -13.73 -15.24
CA ARG A 9 15.34 -14.84 -14.60
C ARG A 9 15.79 -14.44 -13.21
N TYR A 10 15.43 -15.28 -12.24
CA TYR A 10 15.89 -15.16 -10.86
C TYR A 10 17.02 -16.16 -10.60
N HIS A 11 17.69 -16.03 -9.46
CA HIS A 11 18.64 -17.03 -8.98
C HIS A 11 17.97 -18.42 -8.86
N ALA A 12 16.73 -18.47 -8.39
CA ALA A 12 15.96 -19.71 -8.23
C ALA A 12 15.45 -20.33 -9.54
N GLY A 13 15.61 -19.66 -10.69
CA GLY A 13 15.22 -20.17 -12.01
C GLY A 13 14.47 -19.17 -12.89
N PRO A 14 13.87 -19.66 -14.00
CA PRO A 14 13.09 -18.84 -14.92
C PRO A 14 11.87 -18.20 -14.23
N GLY A 15 11.61 -16.92 -14.51
CA GLY A 15 10.56 -16.12 -13.89
C GLY A 15 9.19 -16.78 -13.93
N GLN A 16 8.79 -17.31 -15.09
CA GLN A 16 7.54 -18.07 -15.25
C GLN A 16 7.32 -19.19 -14.22
N LYS A 17 8.40 -19.77 -13.67
CA LYS A 17 8.32 -20.87 -12.70
C LYS A 17 8.38 -20.41 -11.25
N VAL A 18 9.01 -19.27 -10.98
CA VAL A 18 9.41 -18.90 -9.61
C VAL A 18 9.07 -17.47 -9.18
N THR A 19 8.52 -16.63 -10.06
CA THR A 19 8.34 -15.19 -9.78
C THR A 19 7.52 -14.92 -8.52
N ASN A 20 6.51 -15.76 -8.25
CA ASN A 20 5.65 -15.59 -7.08
C ASN A 20 6.37 -15.83 -5.75
N LEU A 21 7.56 -16.45 -5.75
CA LEU A 21 8.38 -16.58 -4.53
C LEU A 21 9.05 -15.26 -4.14
N TYR A 22 9.23 -14.32 -5.07
CA TYR A 22 9.96 -13.09 -4.84
C TYR A 22 9.49 -12.29 -3.61
N PRO A 23 8.19 -11.98 -3.42
CA PRO A 23 7.75 -11.23 -2.23
C PRO A 23 7.99 -11.98 -0.91
N LEU A 24 7.98 -13.31 -0.91
CA LEU A 24 8.31 -14.11 0.28
C LEU A 24 9.80 -13.99 0.64
N GLU A 25 10.68 -14.15 -0.33
CA GLU A 25 12.13 -14.01 -0.12
C GLU A 25 12.51 -12.57 0.24
N TYR A 26 11.80 -11.58 -0.31
CA TYR A 26 11.97 -10.18 0.06
C TYR A 26 11.59 -9.92 1.53
N ALA A 27 10.43 -10.42 1.98
CA ALA A 27 10.01 -10.35 3.38
C ALA A 27 11.04 -11.00 4.32
N LYS A 28 11.45 -12.23 3.97
CA LYS A 28 12.45 -13.01 4.69
C LYS A 28 13.77 -12.26 4.87
N THR A 29 14.27 -11.64 3.80
CA THR A 29 15.56 -10.93 3.80
C THR A 29 15.63 -9.88 4.90
N PHE A 30 14.60 -9.04 5.04
CA PHE A 30 14.58 -7.99 6.06
C PHE A 30 14.30 -8.56 7.44
N TYR A 31 13.36 -9.51 7.56
CA TYR A 31 13.04 -10.12 8.83
C TYR A 31 14.24 -10.80 9.47
N GLU A 32 14.92 -11.71 8.75
CA GLU A 32 16.09 -12.43 9.25
C GLU A 32 17.28 -11.51 9.52
N GLY A 33 17.45 -10.45 8.71
CA GLY A 33 18.48 -9.44 8.94
C GLY A 33 18.25 -8.64 10.23
N MET A 34 17.02 -8.18 10.46
CA MET A 34 16.65 -7.44 11.68
C MET A 34 16.72 -8.35 12.92
N GLU A 35 16.30 -9.61 12.80
CA GLU A 35 16.39 -10.61 13.87
C GLU A 35 17.85 -10.90 14.25
N ALA A 36 18.75 -11.01 13.26
CA ALA A 36 20.18 -11.20 13.48
C ALA A 36 20.84 -10.01 14.21
N GLU A 37 20.33 -8.79 14.00
CA GLU A 37 20.73 -7.59 14.75
C GLU A 37 20.05 -7.47 16.13
N GLY A 38 19.28 -8.49 16.54
CA GLY A 38 18.66 -8.58 17.86
C GLY A 38 17.30 -7.88 17.98
N GLN A 39 16.67 -7.49 16.86
CA GLN A 39 15.33 -6.91 16.90
C GLN A 39 14.27 -8.00 17.11
N GLU A 40 13.36 -7.78 18.06
CA GLU A 40 12.21 -8.65 18.32
C GLU A 40 10.90 -8.04 17.79
N ASN A 41 9.86 -8.87 17.64
CA ASN A 41 8.51 -8.44 17.20
C ASN A 41 8.49 -7.64 15.89
N ILE A 42 9.26 -8.12 14.91
CA ILE A 42 9.47 -7.43 13.63
C ILE A 42 8.17 -7.40 12.81
N VAL A 43 7.86 -6.22 12.28
CA VAL A 43 6.81 -6.00 11.28
C VAL A 43 7.35 -5.09 10.18
N ASN A 44 7.11 -5.50 8.93
CA ASN A 44 7.51 -4.73 7.75
C ASN A 44 6.29 -4.53 6.84
N LEU A 45 6.09 -3.30 6.36
CA LEU A 45 5.04 -2.98 5.39
C LEU A 45 5.44 -3.50 4.00
N LEU A 46 4.64 -4.42 3.45
CA LEU A 46 4.87 -5.03 2.15
C LEU A 46 3.71 -4.79 1.20
N ARG A 47 4.02 -4.59 -0.09
CA ARG A 47 3.03 -4.38 -1.16
C ARG A 47 2.56 -5.68 -1.82
N CYS A 48 3.21 -6.79 -1.55
CA CYS A 48 2.89 -8.10 -2.11
C CYS A 48 3.32 -9.20 -1.15
N ALA A 49 2.70 -10.38 -1.26
CA ALA A 49 2.98 -11.54 -0.43
C ALA A 49 2.79 -12.83 -1.22
N TRP A 50 3.40 -13.91 -0.73
CA TRP A 50 3.12 -15.28 -1.15
C TRP A 50 2.84 -16.18 0.06
N ALA A 51 2.44 -17.44 -0.19
CA ALA A 51 2.15 -18.41 0.85
C ALA A 51 3.31 -18.52 1.87
N GLY A 52 3.00 -18.31 3.15
CA GLY A 52 3.99 -18.35 4.24
C GLY A 52 4.61 -17.01 4.61
N SER A 53 4.32 -15.91 3.91
CA SER A 53 4.92 -14.60 4.19
C SER A 53 4.61 -14.06 5.59
N GLN A 54 3.49 -14.48 6.19
CA GLN A 54 3.09 -14.06 7.53
C GLN A 54 4.11 -14.43 8.62
N ARG A 55 4.95 -15.46 8.39
CA ARG A 55 5.99 -15.85 9.36
C ARG A 55 7.18 -14.88 9.41
N TYR A 56 7.26 -13.97 8.45
CA TYR A 56 8.32 -12.95 8.34
C TYR A 56 7.79 -11.54 8.62
N GLY A 57 6.78 -11.42 9.48
CA GLY A 57 6.25 -10.14 9.91
C GLY A 57 5.65 -9.28 8.79
N ALA A 58 5.10 -9.91 7.76
CA ALA A 58 4.57 -9.24 6.58
C ALA A 58 3.23 -8.52 6.87
N LEU A 59 3.28 -7.20 7.09
CA LEU A 59 2.09 -6.34 7.05
C LEU A 59 1.78 -6.00 5.59
N LEU A 60 0.81 -6.71 5.01
CA LEU A 60 0.42 -6.53 3.62
C LEU A 60 -0.46 -5.30 3.44
N TRP A 61 -0.18 -4.47 2.46
CA TRP A 61 -1.09 -3.42 2.01
C TRP A 61 -1.51 -3.62 0.55
N SER A 62 -2.74 -3.17 0.23
CA SER A 62 -3.44 -3.41 -1.03
C SER A 62 -2.86 -2.75 -2.29
N GLY A 63 -1.83 -1.92 -2.16
CA GLY A 63 -1.21 -1.24 -3.30
C GLY A 63 -1.90 0.06 -3.73
N ASP A 64 -1.40 0.57 -4.85
CA ASP A 64 -1.67 1.89 -5.42
C ASP A 64 -3.07 1.97 -6.07
N VAL A 65 -4.12 1.96 -5.24
CA VAL A 65 -5.53 1.94 -5.72
C VAL A 65 -6.12 3.34 -5.91
N HIS A 66 -7.18 3.48 -6.73
CA HIS A 66 -7.85 4.76 -6.94
C HIS A 66 -8.74 5.16 -5.75
N SER A 67 -8.85 6.47 -5.51
CA SER A 67 -9.67 7.06 -4.45
C SER A 67 -11.14 7.10 -4.86
N THR A 68 -11.82 5.95 -4.84
CA THR A 68 -13.26 5.83 -5.16
C THR A 68 -14.01 4.91 -4.19
N PHE A 69 -15.32 5.13 -4.02
CA PHE A 69 -16.19 4.24 -3.24
C PHE A 69 -16.23 2.81 -3.78
N GLU A 70 -16.14 2.64 -5.10
CA GLU A 70 -16.03 1.31 -5.72
C GLU A 70 -14.76 0.59 -5.26
N THR A 71 -13.64 1.31 -5.22
CA THR A 71 -12.37 0.77 -4.74
C THR A 71 -12.44 0.40 -3.27
N LEU A 72 -13.00 1.27 -2.43
CA LEU A 72 -13.23 0.98 -1.00
C LEU A 72 -14.04 -0.32 -0.83
N ARG A 73 -15.11 -0.52 -1.58
CA ARG A 73 -15.90 -1.77 -1.56
C ARG A 73 -15.04 -2.99 -1.90
N ARG A 74 -14.17 -2.89 -2.91
CA ARG A 74 -13.26 -3.99 -3.30
C ARG A 74 -12.23 -4.30 -2.20
N GLN A 75 -11.80 -3.30 -1.43
CA GLN A 75 -10.85 -3.49 -0.34
C GLN A 75 -11.39 -4.38 0.78
N VAL A 76 -12.69 -4.32 1.09
CA VAL A 76 -13.31 -5.19 2.09
C VAL A 76 -13.11 -6.66 1.73
N SER A 77 -13.45 -7.04 0.49
CA SER A 77 -13.27 -8.41 0.02
C SER A 77 -11.79 -8.80 -0.10
N ALA A 78 -10.92 -7.85 -0.50
CA ALA A 78 -9.48 -8.11 -0.59
C ALA A 78 -8.88 -8.44 0.79
N GLY A 79 -9.19 -7.64 1.82
CA GLY A 79 -8.70 -7.86 3.18
C GLY A 79 -9.22 -9.16 3.80
N LEU A 80 -10.51 -9.47 3.62
CA LEU A 80 -11.07 -10.73 4.11
C LEU A 80 -10.40 -11.95 3.45
N ASN A 81 -10.18 -11.91 2.13
CA ASN A 81 -9.50 -12.99 1.42
C ASN A 81 -8.00 -13.08 1.79
N ALA A 82 -7.33 -11.96 2.07
CA ALA A 82 -5.96 -11.96 2.59
C ALA A 82 -5.89 -12.67 3.95
N GLY A 83 -6.81 -12.35 4.86
CA GLY A 83 -6.96 -13.03 6.14
C GLY A 83 -7.21 -14.53 6.00
N LEU A 84 -8.17 -14.92 5.14
CA LEU A 84 -8.46 -16.34 4.84
C LEU A 84 -7.27 -17.07 4.21
N SER A 85 -6.39 -16.35 3.50
CA SER A 85 -5.16 -16.90 2.93
C SER A 85 -4.01 -17.00 3.94
N GLY A 86 -4.25 -16.68 5.22
CA GLY A 86 -3.28 -16.77 6.30
C GLY A 86 -2.39 -15.53 6.48
N ILE A 87 -2.77 -14.38 5.92
CA ILE A 87 -2.09 -13.10 6.13
C ILE A 87 -2.91 -12.23 7.11
N PRO A 88 -2.66 -12.31 8.42
CA PRO A 88 -3.46 -11.62 9.43
C PRO A 88 -3.16 -10.12 9.52
N TRP A 89 -1.93 -9.71 9.18
CA TRP A 89 -1.53 -8.32 9.14
C TRP A 89 -1.79 -7.75 7.75
N TRP A 90 -2.89 -7.02 7.63
CA TRP A 90 -3.31 -6.39 6.38
C TRP A 90 -3.86 -4.98 6.61
N THR A 91 -3.66 -4.07 5.66
CA THR A 91 -4.21 -2.70 5.69
C THR A 91 -4.43 -2.11 4.29
N THR A 92 -5.06 -0.95 4.23
CA THR A 92 -5.20 -0.11 3.02
C THR A 92 -4.47 1.23 3.19
N ASP A 93 -4.41 2.00 2.11
CA ASP A 93 -4.28 3.47 2.20
C ASP A 93 -5.65 4.04 2.54
N ILE A 94 -5.83 4.64 3.73
CA ILE A 94 -7.09 5.31 4.05
C ILE A 94 -7.31 6.47 3.06
N GLY A 95 -8.45 6.43 2.36
CA GLY A 95 -8.79 7.35 1.27
C GLY A 95 -8.38 6.87 -0.13
N GLY A 96 -7.63 5.77 -0.25
CA GLY A 96 -7.03 5.30 -1.51
C GLY A 96 -5.68 5.97 -1.80
N PHE A 97 -5.00 5.53 -2.86
CA PHE A 97 -3.69 6.04 -3.22
C PHE A 97 -3.79 7.24 -4.16
N THR A 98 -4.36 7.08 -5.36
CA THR A 98 -4.38 8.13 -6.40
C THR A 98 -5.74 8.81 -6.55
N GLY A 99 -5.76 10.05 -7.02
CA GLY A 99 -6.96 10.74 -7.50
C GLY A 99 -7.74 11.51 -6.44
N GLY A 100 -7.40 11.38 -5.15
CA GLY A 100 -8.07 12.12 -4.08
C GLY A 100 -7.62 13.58 -4.04
N ASN A 101 -8.56 14.53 -4.10
CA ASN A 101 -8.30 15.95 -3.93
C ASN A 101 -8.88 16.42 -2.60
N GLY A 102 -8.04 16.94 -1.71
CA GLY A 102 -8.44 17.42 -0.38
C GLY A 102 -9.48 18.55 -0.41
N GLU A 103 -9.61 19.28 -1.52
CA GLU A 103 -10.62 20.33 -1.70
C GLU A 103 -11.97 19.83 -2.22
N ASP A 104 -12.04 18.60 -2.71
CA ASP A 104 -13.28 18.01 -3.23
C ASP A 104 -14.14 17.45 -2.07
N PRO A 105 -15.35 17.97 -1.83
CA PRO A 105 -16.25 17.45 -0.79
C PRO A 105 -16.57 15.96 -0.95
N SER A 106 -16.63 15.44 -2.17
CA SER A 106 -16.90 14.02 -2.42
C SER A 106 -15.73 13.13 -2.00
N PHE A 107 -14.49 13.61 -2.16
CA PHE A 107 -13.31 12.94 -1.64
C PHE A 107 -13.26 13.01 -0.11
N ARG A 108 -13.60 14.15 0.50
CA ARG A 108 -13.68 14.28 1.97
C ARG A 108 -14.67 13.28 2.56
N GLU A 109 -15.83 13.09 1.93
CA GLU A 109 -16.79 12.06 2.35
C GLU A 109 -16.20 10.66 2.23
N LEU A 110 -15.58 10.33 1.09
CA LEU A 110 -14.90 9.05 0.90
C LEU A 110 -13.84 8.80 1.97
N LEU A 111 -13.01 9.81 2.26
CA LEU A 111 -11.94 9.73 3.26
C LEU A 111 -12.50 9.39 4.64
N VAL A 112 -13.56 10.08 5.08
CA VAL A 112 -14.24 9.79 6.35
C VAL A 112 -14.75 8.34 6.40
N ARG A 113 -15.40 7.87 5.34
CA ARG A 113 -15.92 6.48 5.27
C ARG A 113 -14.79 5.45 5.27
N TRP A 114 -13.71 5.73 4.56
CA TRP A 114 -12.54 4.86 4.54
C TRP A 114 -11.81 4.86 5.87
N PHE A 115 -11.73 6.00 6.56
CA PHE A 115 -11.12 6.10 7.88
C PHE A 115 -11.91 5.28 8.90
N GLN A 116 -13.24 5.38 8.89
CA GLN A 116 -14.13 4.54 9.70
C GLN A 116 -13.88 3.05 9.46
N PHE A 117 -13.71 2.62 8.21
CA PHE A 117 -13.32 1.25 7.87
C PHE A 117 -11.92 0.89 8.40
N GLY A 118 -10.95 1.81 8.24
CA GLY A 118 -9.56 1.63 8.68
C GLY A 118 -9.39 1.45 10.19
N VAL A 119 -10.26 2.05 11.00
CA VAL A 119 -10.31 1.84 12.47
C VAL A 119 -10.59 0.37 12.83
N TYR A 120 -11.31 -0.35 11.98
CA TYR A 120 -11.63 -1.77 12.18
C TYR A 120 -10.76 -2.72 11.33
N CYS A 121 -9.73 -2.20 10.66
CA CYS A 121 -8.73 -3.02 9.97
C CYS A 121 -7.63 -3.46 10.96
N PRO A 122 -6.87 -4.54 10.66
CA PRO A 122 -5.76 -5.01 11.51
C PRO A 122 -4.74 -3.92 11.86
N VAL A 123 -4.49 -2.98 10.94
CA VAL A 123 -3.68 -1.77 11.17
C VAL A 123 -4.42 -0.56 10.59
N THR A 124 -4.50 0.53 11.35
CA THR A 124 -5.07 1.80 10.87
C THR A 124 -3.95 2.67 10.31
N ARG A 125 -3.91 2.86 8.98
CA ARG A 125 -2.83 3.59 8.29
C ARG A 125 -3.37 4.61 7.30
N LEU A 126 -3.05 5.89 7.54
CA LEU A 126 -3.31 6.99 6.63
C LEU A 126 -2.14 7.19 5.67
N HIS A 127 -2.40 7.12 4.36
CA HIS A 127 -1.43 7.35 3.30
C HIS A 127 -2.16 7.68 2.00
N GLY A 128 -1.44 8.27 1.05
CA GLY A 128 -1.83 8.35 -0.35
C GLY A 128 -1.16 9.52 -1.06
N PHE A 129 -1.42 9.61 -2.36
CA PHE A 129 -0.86 10.61 -3.26
C PHE A 129 -1.98 11.57 -3.68
N ARG A 130 -2.09 12.68 -2.93
CA ARG A 130 -3.20 13.63 -3.04
C ARG A 130 -2.96 14.68 -4.11
N ASN A 131 -4.05 15.10 -4.74
CA ASN A 131 -4.11 16.26 -5.61
C ASN A 131 -4.33 17.55 -4.79
N PRO A 132 -3.85 18.71 -5.28
CA PRO A 132 -2.98 18.86 -6.47
C PRO A 132 -1.58 18.30 -6.24
N ILE A 133 -0.98 17.72 -7.27
CA ILE A 133 0.41 17.26 -7.26
C ILE A 133 1.33 18.39 -7.71
N ASP A 134 2.54 18.49 -7.15
CA ASP A 134 3.47 19.59 -7.43
C ASP A 134 4.36 19.37 -8.68
N PHE A 135 4.12 18.28 -9.43
CA PHE A 135 4.93 17.90 -10.58
C PHE A 135 4.13 17.16 -11.67
N ASP A 136 4.66 17.18 -12.90
CA ASP A 136 4.13 16.40 -14.02
C ASP A 136 4.71 14.97 -14.02
N ILE A 137 3.83 13.98 -13.99
CA ILE A 137 4.16 12.55 -13.97
C ILE A 137 4.63 12.04 -15.35
N THR A 138 4.31 12.75 -16.43
CA THR A 138 4.57 12.29 -17.82
C THR A 138 6.06 12.17 -18.15
N ASP A 139 6.92 12.88 -17.39
CA ASP A 139 8.37 12.87 -17.54
C ASP A 139 9.11 12.22 -16.36
N ALA A 140 8.43 11.43 -15.52
CA ALA A 140 9.03 10.79 -14.35
C ALA A 140 10.30 9.97 -14.67
N TRP A 141 10.39 9.36 -15.86
CA TRP A 141 11.56 8.62 -16.32
C TRP A 141 12.78 9.51 -16.66
N ARG A 142 12.56 10.79 -16.97
CA ARG A 142 13.62 11.79 -17.22
C ARG A 142 14.24 12.33 -15.95
N LYS A 143 13.58 12.15 -14.80
CA LYS A 143 13.99 12.67 -13.49
C LYS A 143 14.89 11.70 -12.71
N PHE A 144 15.61 10.82 -13.40
CA PHE A 144 16.54 9.89 -12.74
C PHE A 144 17.66 10.68 -12.05
N GLY A 145 17.70 10.65 -10.72
CA GLY A 145 18.66 11.41 -9.91
C GLY A 145 18.19 12.80 -9.47
N GLU A 146 16.96 13.21 -9.79
CA GLU A 146 16.34 14.44 -9.29
C GLU A 146 15.34 14.14 -8.16
N PRO A 147 15.06 15.10 -7.26
CA PRO A 147 13.98 14.97 -6.29
C PRO A 147 12.65 14.70 -7.00
N PHE A 148 11.99 13.61 -6.63
CA PHE A 148 10.63 13.34 -7.07
C PHE A 148 9.68 14.33 -6.38
N GLY A 149 8.67 14.83 -7.09
CA GLY A 149 7.71 15.75 -6.49
C GLY A 149 6.78 15.04 -5.50
N SER A 150 5.94 15.81 -4.82
CA SER A 150 4.99 15.36 -3.80
C SER A 150 3.54 15.57 -4.23
N GLY A 151 2.65 14.81 -3.59
CA GLY A 151 1.23 15.15 -3.55
C GLY A 151 0.98 16.25 -2.51
N ALA A 152 -0.27 16.72 -2.47
CA ALA A 152 -0.75 17.62 -1.43
C ALA A 152 -0.78 16.96 -0.03
N ASP A 153 -0.97 17.79 0.99
CA ASP A 153 -1.07 17.42 2.40
C ASP A 153 -2.09 16.28 2.65
N ASN A 154 -1.79 15.45 3.65
CA ASN A 154 -2.60 14.26 3.98
C ASN A 154 -2.71 14.00 5.49
N GLU A 155 -2.51 15.02 6.30
CA GLU A 155 -2.74 15.00 7.74
C GLU A 155 -4.24 15.15 8.04
N LEU A 156 -4.66 14.78 9.27
CA LEU A 156 -6.07 14.79 9.66
C LEU A 156 -6.70 16.19 9.57
N TRP A 157 -5.92 17.23 9.84
CA TRP A 157 -6.36 18.62 9.80
C TRP A 157 -6.42 19.21 8.38
N SER A 158 -5.91 18.51 7.37
CA SER A 158 -5.81 19.02 5.99
C SER A 158 -7.15 19.03 5.24
N TYR A 159 -8.23 18.56 5.87
CA TYR A 159 -9.54 18.35 5.22
C TYR A 159 -10.66 19.24 5.78
N GLY A 160 -10.29 20.29 6.54
CA GLY A 160 -11.23 21.22 7.19
C GLY A 160 -11.66 20.76 8.58
N GLU A 161 -12.16 21.70 9.38
CA GLU A 161 -12.46 21.50 10.80
C GLU A 161 -13.53 20.43 11.05
N ASP A 162 -14.58 20.39 10.23
CA ASP A 162 -15.66 19.42 10.38
C ASP A 162 -15.19 17.99 10.14
N VAL A 163 -14.33 17.78 9.14
CA VAL A 163 -13.73 16.47 8.86
C VAL A 163 -12.76 16.10 9.98
N TYR A 164 -11.90 17.03 10.40
CA TYR A 164 -10.94 16.82 11.48
C TYR A 164 -11.60 16.37 12.79
N ARG A 165 -12.80 16.88 13.12
CA ARG A 165 -13.54 16.44 14.32
C ARG A 165 -14.06 15.00 14.24
N ILE A 166 -14.17 14.43 13.05
CA ILE A 166 -14.64 13.06 12.82
C ILE A 166 -13.48 12.07 12.80
N LEU A 167 -12.36 12.44 12.18
CA LEU A 167 -11.16 11.60 12.02
C LEU A 167 -10.37 11.46 13.32
#